data_AF-A0A344L209-F1
#
_entry.id   AF-A0A344L209-F1
#
_cell.length_a   1.000
_cell.length_b   1.000
_cell.length_c   1.000
_cell.angle_alpha   90.00
_cell.angle_beta   90.00
_cell.angle_gamma   90.00
#
_symmetry.space_group_name_H-M   'P 1'
#
loop_
_entity.id
_entity.type
_entity.pdbx_description
1 polymer ?
#
loop_
_entity_poly.entity_id
_entity_poly.type
_entity_poly.pdbx_seq_one_letter_code
_entity_poly.pdbx_strand_id
1 'polypeptide(L)'
;MTPLDDAVATITSWCATEAAVRGQDHAAATYAESVPAAATYTAGGLGAPPGVLELDEEDIALLAELADQARARLDTWRRTGWLSPADREKLLFTARAALAGAPHEDPAAREAATASLEALEQWCAQAPAEPPAEPPAADVAAPGEAKAASGKADVEEAPVQGELFALPG
;
A
#
# COMPACT_ATOMS: atom_id res chain seq x y z
N MET A 1 20.79 -5.62 9.73
CA MET A 1 19.33 -5.59 9.67
C MET A 1 18.80 -6.37 10.84
N THR A 2 17.81 -5.82 11.53
CA THR A 2 17.08 -6.52 12.58
C THR A 2 15.90 -7.28 11.97
N PRO A 3 15.37 -8.33 12.63
CA PRO A 3 14.15 -9.00 12.17
C PRO A 3 12.97 -8.04 11.96
N LEU A 4 12.92 -6.95 12.73
CA LEU A 4 11.91 -5.91 12.57
C LEU A 4 12.08 -5.13 11.25
N ASP A 5 13.31 -4.81 10.86
CA ASP A 5 13.59 -4.15 9.58
C ASP A 5 13.17 -5.02 8.40
N ASP A 6 13.44 -6.33 8.49
CA ASP A 6 13.07 -7.31 7.46
C ASP A 6 11.55 -7.46 7.35
N ALA A 7 10.83 -7.47 8.48
CA ALA A 7 9.37 -7.45 8.50
C ALA A 7 8.81 -6.18 7.85
N VAL A 8 9.32 -5.00 8.21
CA VAL A 8 8.89 -3.71 7.63
C VAL A 8 9.13 -3.65 6.12
N ALA A 9 10.28 -4.12 5.65
CA ALA A 9 10.59 -4.19 4.22
C ALA A 9 9.62 -5.13 3.49
N THR A 10 9.34 -6.30 4.07
CA THR A 10 8.42 -7.30 3.51
C THR A 10 6.99 -6.76 3.44
N ILE A 11 6.49 -6.14 4.51
CA ILE A 11 5.15 -5.55 4.55
C ILE A 11 5.03 -4.42 3.52
N THR A 12 6.04 -3.54 3.45
CA THR A 12 6.06 -2.42 2.49
C THR A 12 6.00 -2.92 1.06
N SER A 13 6.81 -3.94 0.73
CA SER A 13 6.82 -4.58 -0.59
C SER A 13 5.47 -5.22 -0.92
N TRP A 14 4.86 -5.92 0.05
CA TRP A 14 3.56 -6.56 -0.13
C TRP A 14 2.45 -5.54 -0.39
N CYS A 15 2.36 -4.47 0.41
CA CYS A 15 1.38 -3.40 0.22
C CYS A 15 1.53 -2.72 -1.15
N ALA A 16 2.77 -2.43 -1.55
CA ALA A 16 3.06 -1.79 -2.83
C ALA A 16 2.72 -2.70 -4.03
N THR A 17 3.03 -3.99 -3.91
CA THR A 17 2.73 -4.99 -4.94
C THR A 17 1.21 -5.17 -5.10
N GLU A 18 0.46 -5.31 -4.00
CA GLU A 18 -1.01 -5.40 -4.06
C GLU A 18 -1.62 -4.16 -4.74
N ALA A 19 -1.21 -2.95 -4.35
CA ALA A 19 -1.72 -1.73 -4.95
C ALA A 19 -1.40 -1.63 -6.46
N ALA A 20 -0.20 -2.05 -6.87
CA ALA A 20 0.21 -2.06 -8.27
C ALA A 20 -0.59 -3.08 -9.09
N VAL A 21 -0.70 -4.32 -8.61
CA VAL A 21 -1.43 -5.40 -9.29
C VAL A 21 -2.90 -5.02 -9.46
N ARG A 22 -3.57 -4.52 -8.41
CA ARG A 22 -4.99 -4.14 -8.54
C ARG A 22 -5.22 -2.95 -9.45
N GLY A 23 -4.29 -1.99 -9.43
CA GLY A 23 -4.32 -0.89 -10.38
C GLY A 23 -4.21 -1.37 -11.83
N GLN A 24 -3.36 -2.37 -12.08
CA GLN A 24 -3.22 -3.01 -13.39
C GLN A 24 -4.46 -3.81 -13.77
N ASP A 25 -5.02 -4.59 -12.85
CA ASP A 25 -6.23 -5.39 -13.09
C ASP A 25 -7.42 -4.50 -13.47
N HIS A 26 -7.66 -3.42 -12.72
CA HIS A 26 -8.71 -2.45 -13.03
C HIS A 26 -8.47 -1.73 -14.36
N ALA A 27 -7.23 -1.32 -14.65
CA ALA A 27 -6.90 -0.69 -15.92
C ALA A 27 -7.10 -1.66 -17.10
N ALA A 28 -6.68 -2.92 -16.95
CA ALA A 28 -6.89 -3.94 -17.96
C ALA A 28 -8.40 -4.17 -18.19
N ALA A 29 -9.19 -4.26 -17.13
CA ALA A 29 -10.65 -4.42 -17.22
C ALA A 29 -11.35 -3.23 -17.89
N THR A 30 -10.85 -2.01 -17.70
CA THR A 30 -11.44 -0.80 -18.26
C THR A 30 -11.12 -0.62 -19.75
N TYR A 31 -9.91 -0.98 -20.18
CA TYR A 31 -9.39 -0.65 -21.51
C TYR A 31 -9.23 -1.84 -22.45
N ALA A 32 -9.34 -3.08 -21.95
CA ALA A 32 -9.34 -4.25 -22.79
C ALA A 32 -10.77 -4.71 -23.06
N GLU A 33 -11.10 -5.00 -24.32
CA GLU A 33 -12.37 -5.66 -24.70
C GLU A 33 -12.50 -7.05 -24.05
N SER A 34 -11.39 -7.60 -23.57
CA SER A 34 -11.35 -8.86 -22.83
C SER A 34 -10.05 -9.01 -22.04
N VAL A 35 -10.09 -9.68 -20.87
CA VAL A 35 -8.91 -9.90 -20.02
C VAL A 35 -8.60 -11.39 -19.86
N PRO A 36 -7.30 -11.79 -19.81
CA PRO A 36 -6.94 -13.15 -19.43
C PRO A 36 -7.47 -13.48 -18.03
N ALA A 37 -8.12 -14.64 -17.84
CA ALA A 37 -8.66 -15.10 -16.55
C ALA A 37 -7.61 -15.23 -15.43
N ALA A 38 -6.33 -15.23 -15.78
CA ALA A 38 -5.23 -15.17 -14.82
C ALA A 38 -5.11 -13.80 -14.11
N ALA A 39 -5.68 -12.73 -14.67
CA ALA A 39 -5.70 -11.38 -14.07
C ALA A 39 -6.80 -11.21 -13.00
N THR A 40 -7.77 -12.12 -12.94
CA THR A 40 -8.92 -12.07 -12.01
C THR A 40 -8.70 -12.86 -10.71
N TYR A 41 -7.45 -13.12 -10.31
CA TYR A 41 -7.14 -14.04 -9.20
C TYR A 41 -7.62 -13.58 -7.81
N THR A 42 -8.42 -12.53 -7.71
CA THR A 42 -8.61 -11.87 -6.43
C THR A 42 -9.99 -11.27 -6.15
N ALA A 43 -11.03 -11.86 -6.78
CA ALA A 43 -12.43 -11.72 -6.36
C ALA A 43 -13.05 -13.08 -5.94
N GLY A 44 -12.25 -13.99 -5.36
CA GLY A 44 -12.76 -15.30 -4.90
C GLY A 44 -13.01 -16.35 -6.00
N GLY A 45 -12.59 -16.09 -7.24
CA GLY A 45 -12.68 -17.02 -8.38
C GLY A 45 -11.66 -18.15 -8.34
N LEU A 46 -11.63 -18.96 -7.29
CA LEU A 46 -10.92 -20.25 -7.26
C LEU A 46 -11.66 -21.24 -8.19
N GLY A 47 -11.37 -21.20 -9.49
CA GLY A 47 -11.82 -22.26 -10.41
C GLY A 47 -12.16 -21.84 -11.85
N ALA A 48 -11.94 -20.59 -12.26
CA ALA A 48 -12.14 -20.24 -13.67
C ALA A 48 -11.10 -20.98 -14.54
N PRO A 49 -11.51 -21.76 -15.55
CA PRO A 49 -10.57 -22.40 -16.47
C PRO A 49 -9.71 -21.34 -17.17
N PRO A 50 -8.49 -21.68 -17.62
CA PRO A 50 -7.69 -20.76 -18.42
C PRO A 50 -8.49 -20.32 -19.64
N GLY A 51 -8.84 -19.04 -19.69
CA GLY A 51 -9.76 -18.48 -20.67
C GLY A 51 -9.72 -16.96 -20.68
N VAL A 52 -10.50 -16.39 -21.58
CA VAL A 52 -10.80 -14.97 -21.62
C VAL A 52 -12.05 -14.75 -20.79
N LEU A 53 -12.02 -13.84 -19.82
CA LEU A 53 -13.21 -13.42 -19.10
C LEU A 53 -13.78 -12.18 -19.77
N GLU A 54 -15.05 -12.25 -20.11
CA GLU A 54 -15.86 -11.07 -20.39
C GLU A 54 -16.28 -10.51 -19.02
N LEU A 55 -15.82 -9.30 -18.72
CA LEU A 55 -16.17 -8.59 -17.50
C LEU A 55 -17.36 -7.70 -17.79
N ASP A 56 -18.34 -7.70 -16.90
CA ASP A 56 -19.44 -6.74 -16.96
C ASP A 56 -19.13 -5.45 -16.17
N GLU A 57 -20.08 -4.51 -16.17
CA GLU A 57 -19.93 -3.24 -15.45
C GLU A 57 -19.79 -3.44 -13.92
N GLU A 58 -20.38 -4.50 -13.36
CA GLU A 58 -20.31 -4.83 -11.93
C GLU A 58 -18.92 -5.36 -11.57
N ASP A 59 -18.36 -6.23 -12.42
CA ASP A 59 -16.98 -6.72 -12.28
C ASP A 59 -15.96 -5.59 -12.34
N ILE A 60 -16.11 -4.66 -13.29
CA ILE A 60 -15.22 -3.51 -13.44
C ILE A 60 -15.31 -2.60 -12.20
N ALA A 61 -16.52 -2.36 -11.70
CA ALA A 61 -16.74 -1.58 -10.48
C ALA A 61 -16.09 -2.25 -9.26
N LEU A 62 -16.23 -3.57 -9.11
CA LEU A 62 -15.58 -4.33 -8.05
C LEU A 62 -14.05 -4.23 -8.12
N LEU A 63 -13.46 -4.34 -9.32
CA LEU A 63 -12.02 -4.19 -9.51
C LEU A 63 -11.55 -2.77 -9.16
N ALA A 64 -12.34 -1.74 -9.46
CA ALA A 64 -12.08 -0.37 -9.04
C ALA A 64 -12.05 -0.24 -7.51
N GLU A 65 -13.06 -0.78 -6.81
CA GLU A 65 -13.12 -0.78 -5.35
C GLU A 65 -11.93 -1.51 -4.73
N LEU A 66 -11.55 -2.66 -5.27
CA LEU A 66 -10.39 -3.43 -4.80
C LEU A 66 -9.07 -2.67 -5.02
N ALA A 67 -8.93 -1.94 -6.13
CA ALA A 67 -7.78 -1.08 -6.37
C ALA A 67 -7.70 0.07 -5.36
N ASP A 68 -8.82 0.72 -5.06
CA ASP A 68 -8.86 1.81 -4.09
C ASP A 68 -8.63 1.32 -2.66
N GLN A 69 -9.17 0.17 -2.27
CA GLN A 69 -8.88 -0.47 -0.99
C GLN A 69 -7.38 -0.81 -0.86
N ALA A 70 -6.75 -1.32 -1.92
CA ALA A 70 -5.33 -1.64 -1.89
C ALA A 70 -4.44 -0.39 -1.76
N ARG A 71 -4.81 0.72 -2.43
CA ARG A 71 -4.14 2.02 -2.28
C ARG A 71 -4.32 2.59 -0.88
N ALA A 72 -5.54 2.58 -0.35
CA ALA A 72 -5.84 3.06 1.00
C ALA A 72 -5.07 2.28 2.07
N ARG A 73 -4.89 0.96 1.88
CA ARG A 73 -4.05 0.13 2.73
C ARG A 73 -2.59 0.55 2.68
N LEU A 74 -2.02 0.75 1.48
CA LEU A 74 -0.64 1.19 1.31
C LEU A 74 -0.42 2.56 1.96
N ASP A 75 -1.34 3.50 1.79
CA ASP A 75 -1.25 4.83 2.38
C ASP A 75 -1.38 4.77 3.91
N THR A 76 -2.27 3.94 4.43
CA THR A 76 -2.37 3.70 5.88
C THR A 76 -1.07 3.13 6.42
N TRP A 77 -0.53 2.09 5.79
CA TRP A 77 0.76 1.49 6.18
C TRP A 77 1.88 2.54 6.20
N ARG A 78 1.99 3.37 5.15
CA ARG A 78 3.01 4.43 5.07
C ARG A 78 2.86 5.49 6.15
N ARG A 79 1.63 5.84 6.51
CA ARG A 79 1.35 6.89 7.51
C ARG A 79 1.54 6.38 8.94
N THR A 80 1.12 5.15 9.23
CA THR A 80 0.94 4.70 10.61
C THR A 80 1.73 3.44 10.97
N GLY A 81 2.31 2.75 9.99
CA GLY A 81 2.93 1.44 10.21
C GLY A 81 1.93 0.40 10.69
N TRP A 82 0.63 0.60 10.44
CA TRP A 82 -0.44 -0.28 10.89
C TRP A 82 -1.06 -1.05 9.72
N LEU A 83 -1.47 -2.29 10.01
CA LEU A 83 -2.27 -3.14 9.14
C LEU A 83 -3.43 -3.74 9.93
N SER A 84 -4.59 -3.94 9.29
CA SER A 84 -5.71 -4.62 9.92
C SER A 84 -5.40 -6.09 10.23
N PRO A 85 -6.08 -6.72 11.22
CA PRO A 85 -5.91 -8.16 11.47
C PRO A 85 -6.13 -9.03 10.23
N ALA A 86 -7.13 -8.72 9.40
CA ALA A 86 -7.41 -9.45 8.16
C ALA A 86 -6.25 -9.33 7.15
N ASP A 87 -5.64 -8.15 7.02
CA ASP A 87 -4.51 -7.94 6.12
C ASP A 87 -3.25 -8.67 6.62
N ARG A 88 -3.05 -8.76 7.93
CA ARG A 88 -1.96 -9.53 8.54
C ARG A 88 -2.10 -11.01 8.24
N GLU A 89 -3.31 -11.56 8.37
CA GLU A 89 -3.59 -12.95 8.03
C GLU A 89 -3.31 -13.23 6.54
N LYS A 90 -3.73 -12.33 5.65
CA LYS A 90 -3.44 -12.42 4.21
C LYS A 90 -1.93 -12.35 3.93
N LEU A 91 -1.21 -11.46 4.59
CA LEU A 91 0.25 -11.34 4.48
C LEU A 91 0.96 -12.63 4.94
N LEU A 92 0.59 -13.17 6.10
CA LEU A 92 1.15 -14.43 6.62
C LEU A 92 0.82 -15.61 5.72
N PHE A 93 -0.40 -15.67 5.17
CA PHE A 93 -0.77 -16.68 4.18
C PHE A 93 0.12 -16.59 2.94
N THR A 94 0.35 -15.38 2.42
CA THR A 94 1.22 -15.14 1.25
C THR A 94 2.67 -15.56 1.54
N ALA A 95 3.20 -15.23 2.72
CA ALA A 95 4.55 -15.61 3.13
C ALA A 95 4.71 -17.14 3.27
N ARG A 96 3.71 -17.83 3.85
CA ARG A 96 3.70 -19.30 3.94
C ARG A 96 3.63 -19.95 2.56
N ALA A 97 2.83 -19.40 1.64
CA ALA A 97 2.78 -19.86 0.26
C ALA A 97 4.12 -19.67 -0.47
N ALA A 98 4.80 -18.54 -0.24
CA ALA A 98 6.14 -18.29 -0.79
C ALA A 98 7.17 -19.29 -0.26
N LEU A 99 7.16 -19.61 1.03
CA LEU A 99 8.02 -20.65 1.61
C LEU A 99 7.71 -22.04 1.05
N ALA A 100 6.42 -22.38 0.87
CA ALA A 100 6.01 -23.66 0.30
C ALA A 100 6.41 -23.79 -1.18
N GLY A 101 6.38 -22.68 -1.93
CA GLY A 101 6.79 -22.62 -3.33
C GLY A 101 8.30 -22.43 -3.56
N ALA A 102 9.09 -22.18 -2.51
CA ALA A 102 10.52 -21.96 -2.63
C ALA A 102 11.24 -23.25 -3.10
N PRO A 103 12.05 -23.17 -4.18
CA PRO A 103 12.68 -24.34 -4.80
C PRO A 103 13.52 -25.11 -3.79
N HIS A 104 13.39 -26.44 -3.80
CA HIS A 104 14.08 -27.31 -2.85
C HIS A 104 15.60 -27.33 -3.08
N GLU A 105 16.03 -27.10 -4.32
CA GLU A 105 17.42 -27.01 -4.74
C GLU A 105 18.13 -25.71 -4.34
N ASP A 106 17.39 -24.70 -3.86
CA ASP A 106 17.95 -23.44 -3.38
C ASP A 106 17.78 -23.28 -1.85
N PRO A 107 18.76 -23.75 -1.06
CA PRO A 107 18.68 -23.65 0.40
C PRO A 107 18.70 -22.19 0.88
N ALA A 108 19.38 -21.29 0.17
CA ALA A 108 19.47 -19.89 0.55
C ALA A 108 18.11 -19.18 0.37
N ALA A 109 17.39 -19.46 -0.72
CA ALA A 109 16.04 -18.95 -0.93
C ALA A 109 15.06 -19.45 0.16
N ARG A 110 15.17 -20.72 0.57
CA ARG A 110 14.34 -21.28 1.64
C ARG A 110 14.66 -20.69 3.01
N GLU A 111 15.92 -20.49 3.32
CA GLU A 111 16.36 -19.83 4.56
C GLU A 111 15.84 -18.39 4.61
N ALA A 112 16.00 -17.63 3.52
CA ALA A 112 15.48 -16.27 3.42
C ALA A 112 13.94 -16.20 3.56
N ALA A 113 13.21 -17.10 2.92
CA ALA A 113 11.75 -17.19 3.04
C ALA A 113 11.31 -17.57 4.47
N THR A 114 12.06 -18.46 5.14
CA THR A 114 11.80 -18.85 6.53
C THR A 114 12.05 -17.69 7.49
N ALA A 115 13.20 -17.02 7.37
CA ALA A 115 13.54 -15.86 8.19
C ALA A 115 12.52 -14.72 8.02
N SER A 116 12.06 -14.48 6.78
CA SER A 116 11.03 -13.48 6.50
C SER A 116 9.69 -13.84 7.15
N LEU A 117 9.28 -15.12 7.10
CA LEU A 117 8.06 -15.58 7.75
C LEU A 117 8.13 -15.41 9.28
N GLU A 118 9.24 -15.82 9.90
CA GLU A 118 9.44 -15.67 11.35
C GLU A 118 9.42 -14.20 11.79
N ALA A 119 10.08 -13.33 11.03
CA ALA A 119 10.07 -11.88 11.26
C ALA A 119 8.64 -11.31 11.20
N LEU A 120 7.85 -11.73 10.21
CA LEU A 120 6.45 -11.33 10.07
C LEU A 120 5.57 -11.84 11.22
N GLU A 121 5.75 -13.09 11.65
CA GLU A 121 4.99 -13.65 12.78
C GLU A 121 5.29 -12.90 14.08
N GLN A 122 6.57 -12.58 14.32
CA GLN A 122 6.98 -11.77 15.48
C GLN A 122 6.40 -10.36 15.43
N TRP A 123 6.40 -9.72 14.25
CA TRP A 123 5.80 -8.40 14.07
C TRP A 123 4.29 -8.45 14.31
N CYS A 124 3.58 -9.42 13.70
CA CYS A 124 2.14 -9.57 13.83
C CYS A 124 1.70 -9.80 15.29
N ALA A 125 2.48 -10.56 16.07
CA ALA A 125 2.22 -10.81 17.48
C ALA A 125 2.34 -9.55 18.36
N GLN A 126 3.16 -8.58 17.94
CA GLN A 126 3.37 -7.31 18.66
C GLN A 126 2.51 -6.17 18.12
N ALA A 127 1.95 -6.30 16.92
CA ALA A 127 1.21 -5.25 16.26
C ALA A 127 -0.17 -5.00 16.93
N PRO A 128 -0.54 -3.74 17.22
CA PRO A 128 -1.77 -3.41 17.94
C PRO A 128 -3.01 -3.78 17.14
N ALA A 129 -4.02 -4.41 17.75
CA ALA A 129 -5.22 -4.88 17.04
C ALA A 129 -6.04 -3.74 16.43
N GLU A 130 -6.10 -2.60 17.11
CA GLU A 130 -6.82 -1.40 16.67
C GLU A 130 -5.89 -0.44 15.92
N PRO A 131 -6.43 0.32 14.94
CA PRO A 131 -5.65 1.34 14.26
C PRO A 131 -5.20 2.41 15.28
N PRO A 132 -3.97 2.93 15.17
CA PRO A 132 -3.59 4.09 15.96
C PRO A 132 -4.54 5.24 15.64
N ALA A 133 -4.93 6.00 16.66
CA ALA A 133 -5.75 7.19 16.46
C ALA A 133 -5.08 8.06 15.39
N GLU A 134 -5.82 8.38 14.32
CA GLU A 134 -5.28 9.27 13.29
C GLU A 134 -4.84 10.56 14.00
N PRO A 135 -3.59 11.01 13.79
CA PRO A 135 -3.22 12.35 14.25
C PRO A 135 -4.24 13.32 13.63
N PRO A 136 -4.65 14.38 14.35
CA PRO A 136 -5.57 15.36 13.79
C PRO A 136 -5.01 15.77 12.43
N ALA A 137 -5.84 15.67 11.38
CA ALA A 137 -5.48 16.18 10.08
C ALA A 137 -4.95 17.59 10.33
N ALA A 138 -3.65 17.83 10.05
CA ALA A 138 -3.13 19.18 10.08
C ALA A 138 -4.06 19.97 9.19
N ASP A 139 -4.76 20.96 9.76
CA ASP A 139 -5.69 21.84 9.05
C ASP A 139 -4.95 22.32 7.80
N VAL A 140 -5.21 21.68 6.67
CA VAL A 140 -4.91 22.26 5.37
C VAL A 140 -5.93 23.36 5.30
N ALA A 141 -5.50 24.56 5.72
CA ALA A 141 -6.29 25.77 5.66
C ALA A 141 -7.05 25.75 4.34
N ALA A 142 -8.38 25.65 4.45
CA ALA A 142 -9.26 25.68 3.30
C ALA A 142 -8.84 26.88 2.44
N PRO A 143 -8.76 26.74 1.11
CA PRO A 143 -8.51 27.88 0.26
C PRO A 143 -9.66 28.86 0.48
N GLY A 144 -9.39 29.91 1.27
CA GLY A 144 -10.35 30.90 1.64
C GLY A 144 -10.98 31.48 0.38
N GLU A 145 -12.31 31.59 0.41
CA GLU A 145 -13.08 32.32 -0.58
C GLU A 145 -12.39 33.67 -0.85
N ALA A 146 -11.88 33.84 -2.07
CA ALA A 146 -11.35 35.10 -2.54
C ALA A 146 -12.51 36.09 -2.69
N LYS A 147 -12.88 36.73 -1.58
CA LYS A 147 -13.72 37.92 -1.58
C LYS A 147 -12.88 39.05 -2.17
N ALA A 148 -13.14 39.37 -3.43
CA ALA A 148 -12.55 40.50 -4.12
C ALA A 148 -12.80 41.79 -3.33
N ALA A 149 -11.75 42.32 -2.69
CA ALA A 149 -11.71 43.66 -2.16
C ALA A 149 -10.51 44.38 -2.78
N SER A 150 -10.85 45.25 -3.73
CA SER A 150 -9.96 46.22 -4.34
C SER A 150 -9.34 47.14 -3.27
N GLY A 151 -8.01 47.22 -3.25
CA GLY A 151 -7.26 48.13 -2.38
C GLY A 151 -5.86 48.36 -2.95
N LYS A 152 -5.62 49.56 -3.46
CA LYS A 152 -4.33 50.07 -3.96
C LYS A 152 -3.36 50.39 -2.81
N ALA A 153 -2.07 50.23 -3.12
CA ALA A 153 -0.89 50.99 -2.60
C ALA A 153 -0.54 50.76 -1.11
N ASP A 154 0.72 50.68 -0.65
CA ASP A 154 2.03 51.08 -1.20
C ASP A 154 3.15 50.52 -0.27
N VAL A 155 4.39 50.36 -0.81
CA VAL A 155 5.73 50.38 -0.12
C VAL A 155 6.06 49.25 0.89
N GLU A 156 7.26 48.66 1.05
CA GLU A 156 8.59 48.54 0.38
C GLU A 156 9.46 47.69 1.33
N GLU A 157 10.62 47.18 0.86
CA GLU A 157 11.72 46.51 1.59
C GLU A 157 11.48 45.08 2.12
N ALA A 158 12.41 44.11 2.08
CA ALA A 158 13.70 43.87 1.42
C ALA A 158 14.05 42.39 1.72
N PRO A 159 14.93 41.72 0.94
CA PRO A 159 15.38 40.35 1.22
C PRO A 159 16.55 40.35 2.20
N VAL A 160 16.74 39.30 3.02
CA VAL A 160 18.04 38.62 3.30
C VAL A 160 17.77 37.31 4.04
N GLN A 161 18.37 36.23 3.53
CA GLN A 161 18.47 34.89 4.12
C GLN A 161 19.02 34.93 5.55
N GLY A 162 18.24 34.42 6.52
CA GLY A 162 18.68 34.14 7.88
C GLY A 162 18.87 32.64 8.09
N GLU A 163 20.09 32.27 8.44
CA GLU A 163 20.57 30.94 8.80
C GLU A 163 19.65 30.22 9.80
N LEU A 164 19.34 28.94 9.52
CA LEU A 164 18.81 28.04 10.53
C LEU A 164 19.51 26.68 10.45
N PHE A 165 20.24 26.41 11.55
CA PHE A 165 20.75 25.13 12.05
C PHE A 165 22.23 24.81 11.81
N ALA A 166 23.04 25.31 12.75
CA ALA A 166 24.31 24.72 13.17
C ALA A 166 24.08 23.39 13.91
N LEU A 167 24.94 22.40 13.68
CA LEU A 167 25.03 21.14 14.44
C LEU A 167 25.89 21.36 15.71
N PRO A 168 25.57 20.74 16.87
CA PRO A 168 26.46 20.74 18.02
C PRO A 168 27.67 19.81 17.78
N GLY A 169 28.83 20.24 18.27
CA GLY A 169 30.11 19.54 18.19
C GLY A 169 30.33 18.46 19.23
#